data_AF-A0A963CRW3-F1
#
_entry.id   AF-A0A963CRW3-F1
#
_cell.length_a   1.000
_cell.length_b   1.000
_cell.length_c   1.000
_cell.angle_alpha   90.00
_cell.angle_beta   90.00
_cell.angle_gamma   90.00
#
_symmetry.space_group_name_H-M   'P 1'
#
loop_
_entity.id
_entity.type
_entity.pdbx_description
1 polymer ?
#
loop_
_entity_poly.entity_id
_entity_poly.type
_entity_poly.pdbx_seq_one_letter_code
_entity_poly.pdbx_strand_id
1 'polypeptide(L)'
;MSSNQDASSWLKVAPTAVRGNVWIIPRLFFVYRLIVAILLSAAFFGGWGPVFLGQLRPDLYALTCTVYLSLIFASGLMLYWRHPASAAQSFFMVVTDIFCITLLLHASGGVQTGLGTLIAVSIATGSLMLPGRTALLFAALSTLSVLTQQTAATFSGISPTTGYPQAGMLGVAFFAIATLALVLSQRATKSEQLITQQELDLANLEQLNDYIIQHMQTGILVVDDESRIRLINDAAWYLLGMPDAKTGKHLKQVCQPLFQSMQQWREKREREPGS
;
A
#
# COMPACT_ATOMS: atom_id res chain seq x y z
N MET A 1 -25.53 27.11 34.98
CA MET A 1 -26.02 26.29 33.85
C MET A 1 -24.97 26.35 32.74
N SER A 2 -23.95 25.50 32.89
CA SER A 2 -23.59 24.42 31.94
C SER A 2 -22.96 24.88 30.62
N SER A 3 -21.72 25.37 30.74
CA SER A 3 -20.72 25.40 29.67
C SER A 3 -19.62 24.43 30.07
N ASN A 4 -19.67 23.19 29.57
CA ASN A 4 -18.52 22.29 29.59
C ASN A 4 -18.71 21.19 28.53
N GLN A 5 -18.57 21.54 27.26
CA GLN A 5 -18.70 20.61 26.14
C GLN A 5 -17.43 20.50 25.27
N ASP A 6 -16.32 21.15 25.66
CA ASP A 6 -15.15 21.31 24.77
C ASP A 6 -13.92 20.47 25.12
N ALA A 7 -13.96 19.64 26.17
CA ALA A 7 -12.78 18.88 26.61
C ALA A 7 -12.53 17.55 25.85
N SER A 8 -13.44 17.11 24.99
CA SER A 8 -13.37 15.84 24.24
C SER A 8 -13.08 15.99 22.74
N SER A 9 -12.84 17.22 22.25
CA SER A 9 -12.70 17.51 20.82
C SER A 9 -11.34 17.12 20.21
N TRP A 10 -10.30 16.89 21.01
CA TRP A 10 -8.95 16.57 20.54
C TRP A 10 -8.69 15.06 20.38
N LEU A 11 -9.60 14.19 20.85
CA LEU A 11 -9.56 12.72 20.62
C LEU A 11 -10.09 12.31 19.23
N LYS A 12 -10.35 13.26 18.33
CA LYS A 12 -10.77 13.03 16.93
C LYS A 12 -9.64 13.22 15.91
N VAL A 13 -8.38 13.01 16.30
CA VAL A 13 -7.34 12.77 15.29
C VAL A 13 -7.34 11.28 14.96
N ALA A 14 -8.36 10.86 14.21
CA ALA A 14 -8.33 9.57 13.54
C ALA A 14 -7.06 9.50 12.67
N PRO A 15 -6.30 8.40 12.68
CA PRO A 15 -5.21 8.21 11.73
C PRO A 15 -5.81 7.95 10.34
N THR A 16 -6.24 9.00 9.64
CA THR A 16 -6.70 8.93 8.24
C THR A 16 -5.55 9.03 7.24
N ALA A 17 -4.32 8.74 7.65
CA ALA A 17 -3.12 9.06 6.87
C ALA A 17 -2.37 7.85 6.29
N VAL A 18 -3.00 6.68 6.14
CA VAL A 18 -2.54 5.64 5.19
C VAL A 18 -3.73 4.94 4.52
N ARG A 19 -4.81 5.67 4.17
CA ARG A 19 -5.60 5.25 3.00
C ARG A 19 -4.82 5.70 1.78
N GLY A 20 -3.77 4.93 1.44
CA GLY A 20 -3.01 5.14 0.23
C GLY A 20 -3.97 5.33 -0.94
N ASN A 21 -3.85 6.44 -1.65
CA ASN A 21 -4.72 6.79 -2.77
C ASN A 21 -4.85 5.56 -3.69
N VAL A 22 -6.03 4.91 -3.72
CA VAL A 22 -6.29 3.65 -4.43
C VAL A 22 -5.91 3.75 -5.92
N TRP A 23 -5.82 4.98 -6.44
CA TRP A 23 -5.48 5.30 -7.81
C TRP A 23 -3.98 5.51 -8.08
N ILE A 24 -3.12 5.48 -7.07
CA ILE A 24 -1.68 5.73 -7.25
C ILE A 24 -1.00 4.59 -8.00
N ILE A 25 -1.31 3.34 -7.65
CA ILE A 25 -0.75 2.15 -8.30
C ILE A 25 -1.24 2.07 -9.76
N PRO A 26 -2.55 2.22 -10.08
CA PRO A 26 -3.02 2.31 -11.47
C PRO A 26 -2.39 3.43 -12.28
N ARG A 27 -2.14 4.60 -11.66
CA ARG A 27 -1.51 5.73 -12.36
C ARG A 27 -0.04 5.45 -12.68
N LEU A 28 0.72 4.87 -11.74
CA LEU A 28 2.10 4.46 -11.99
C LEU A 28 2.18 3.40 -13.09
N PHE A 29 1.27 2.42 -13.06
CA PHE A 29 1.19 1.40 -14.09
C PHE A 29 0.84 1.99 -15.46
N PHE A 30 -0.10 2.94 -15.52
CA PHE A 30 -0.42 3.67 -16.75
C PHE A 30 0.82 4.39 -17.33
N VAL A 31 1.57 5.11 -16.49
CA VAL A 31 2.79 5.83 -16.94
C VAL A 31 3.83 4.85 -17.45
N TYR A 32 4.06 3.74 -16.74
CA TYR A 32 4.94 2.66 -17.20
C TYR A 32 4.54 2.14 -18.59
N ARG A 33 3.26 1.79 -18.77
CA ARG A 33 2.74 1.28 -20.05
C ARG A 33 2.88 2.30 -21.17
N LEU A 34 2.62 3.57 -20.88
CA LEU A 34 2.77 4.66 -21.84
C LEU A 34 4.24 4.79 -22.28
N ILE A 35 5.18 4.76 -21.33
CA ILE A 35 6.62 4.79 -21.64
C ILE A 35 7.02 3.59 -22.52
N VAL A 36 6.63 2.37 -22.14
CA VAL A 36 6.95 1.16 -22.92
C VAL A 36 6.36 1.22 -24.33
N ALA A 37 5.09 1.62 -24.46
CA ALA A 37 4.43 1.72 -25.76
C ALA A 37 5.05 2.80 -26.65
N ILE A 38 5.41 3.95 -26.07
CA ILE A 38 6.12 5.01 -26.80
C ILE A 38 7.50 4.52 -27.23
N LEU A 39 8.27 3.88 -26.34
CA LEU A 39 9.60 3.36 -26.68
C LEU A 39 9.55 2.32 -27.80
N LEU A 40 8.64 1.33 -27.70
CA LEU A 40 8.48 0.30 -28.73
C LEU A 40 8.02 0.87 -30.07
N SER A 41 7.11 1.86 -30.05
CA SER A 41 6.61 2.50 -31.26
C SER A 41 7.68 3.40 -31.88
N ALA A 42 8.34 4.23 -31.07
CA ALA A 42 9.39 5.12 -31.52
C ALA A 42 10.55 4.32 -32.12
N ALA A 43 11.02 3.27 -31.44
CA ALA A 43 12.10 2.39 -31.90
C ALA A 43 11.80 1.80 -33.29
N PHE A 44 10.56 1.36 -33.51
CA PHE A 44 10.12 0.83 -34.80
C PHE A 44 10.00 1.92 -35.88
N PHE A 45 9.22 2.98 -35.64
CA PHE A 45 8.97 4.02 -36.64
C PHE A 45 10.19 4.87 -36.98
N GLY A 46 11.12 5.03 -36.04
CA GLY A 46 12.37 5.76 -36.29
C GLY A 46 13.49 4.89 -36.87
N GLY A 47 13.32 3.57 -37.03
CA GLY A 47 14.34 2.68 -37.62
C GLY A 47 15.64 2.50 -36.80
N TRP A 48 15.60 2.84 -35.52
CA TRP A 48 16.70 2.85 -34.55
C TRP A 48 16.56 1.75 -33.49
N GLY A 49 15.46 1.00 -33.54
CA GLY A 49 15.23 -0.18 -32.72
C GLY A 49 16.02 -1.40 -33.18
N PRO A 50 15.99 -2.48 -32.37
CA PRO A 50 16.53 -3.76 -32.79
C PRO A 50 15.95 -4.24 -34.11
N VAL A 51 16.79 -4.84 -34.96
CA VAL A 51 16.42 -5.31 -36.32
C VAL A 51 15.25 -6.29 -36.32
N PHE A 52 15.04 -7.02 -35.22
CA PHE A 52 13.94 -7.97 -35.11
C PHE A 52 12.56 -7.31 -34.97
N LEU A 53 12.47 -6.02 -34.58
CA LEU A 53 11.17 -5.36 -34.36
C LEU A 53 10.37 -5.27 -35.65
N GLY A 54 9.25 -5.98 -35.70
CA GLY A 54 8.38 -6.03 -36.88
C GLY A 54 9.06 -6.59 -38.14
N GLN A 55 10.21 -7.29 -38.00
CA GLN A 55 10.99 -7.82 -39.12
C GLN A 55 10.15 -8.74 -40.01
N LEU A 56 9.23 -9.48 -39.39
CA LEU A 56 8.52 -10.56 -40.05
C LEU A 56 7.17 -10.10 -40.61
N ARG A 57 6.48 -9.23 -39.87
CA ARG A 57 5.22 -8.61 -40.29
C ARG A 57 5.18 -7.13 -39.86
N PRO A 58 5.80 -6.22 -40.63
CA PRO A 58 5.89 -4.80 -40.25
C PRO A 58 4.51 -4.14 -40.18
N ASP A 59 3.58 -4.51 -41.07
CA ASP A 59 2.21 -3.98 -41.07
C ASP A 59 1.45 -4.35 -39.79
N LEU A 60 1.60 -5.61 -39.34
CA LEU A 60 0.98 -6.05 -38.09
C LEU A 60 1.61 -5.33 -36.89
N TYR A 61 2.93 -5.15 -36.89
CA TYR A 61 3.63 -4.45 -35.82
C TYR A 61 3.14 -2.99 -35.74
N ALA A 62 3.10 -2.28 -36.87
CA ALA A 62 2.61 -0.90 -36.95
C ALA A 62 1.17 -0.78 -36.45
N LEU A 63 0.26 -1.63 -36.95
CA LEU A 63 -1.13 -1.67 -36.52
C LEU A 63 -1.25 -1.92 -35.01
N THR A 64 -0.49 -2.89 -34.49
CA THR A 64 -0.50 -3.24 -33.07
C THR A 64 0.01 -2.08 -32.21
N CYS A 65 1.06 -1.37 -32.62
CA CYS A 65 1.54 -0.17 -31.93
C CYS A 65 0.47 0.94 -31.89
N THR A 66 -0.18 1.22 -33.02
CA THR A 66 -1.22 2.25 -33.10
C THR A 66 -2.43 1.89 -32.23
N VAL A 67 -2.91 0.65 -32.31
CA VAL A 67 -4.01 0.15 -31.48
C VAL A 67 -3.62 0.16 -30.00
N TYR A 68 -2.41 -0.30 -29.67
CA TYR A 68 -1.94 -0.37 -28.29
C TYR A 68 -1.84 1.02 -27.64
N LEU A 69 -1.25 2.00 -28.33
CA LEU A 69 -1.24 3.40 -27.88
C LEU A 69 -2.66 3.95 -27.71
N SER A 70 -3.55 3.71 -28.69
CA SER A 70 -4.94 4.16 -28.62
C SER A 70 -5.68 3.60 -27.40
N LEU A 71 -5.50 2.31 -27.11
CA LEU A 71 -6.07 1.65 -25.93
C LEU A 71 -5.46 2.19 -24.63
N ILE A 72 -4.15 2.48 -24.60
CA ILE A 72 -3.52 3.12 -23.45
C ILE A 72 -4.15 4.50 -23.23
N PHE A 73 -4.21 5.37 -24.25
CA PHE A 73 -4.82 6.70 -24.13
C PHE A 73 -6.29 6.62 -23.67
N ALA A 74 -7.08 5.71 -24.24
CA ALA A 74 -8.45 5.47 -23.79
C ALA A 74 -8.50 5.06 -22.30
N SER A 75 -7.60 4.16 -21.87
CA SER A 75 -7.50 3.76 -20.47
C SER A 75 -7.06 4.89 -19.54
N GLY A 76 -6.24 5.84 -20.02
CA GLY A 76 -5.85 7.04 -19.29
C GLY A 76 -7.01 8.03 -19.13
N LEU A 77 -7.83 8.20 -20.16
CA LEU A 77 -9.04 9.02 -20.10
C LEU A 77 -10.06 8.44 -19.11
N MET A 78 -10.25 7.11 -19.11
CA MET A 78 -11.07 6.41 -18.11
C MET A 78 -10.54 6.62 -16.68
N LEU A 79 -9.21 6.64 -16.50
CA LEU A 79 -8.57 6.90 -15.21
C LEU A 79 -8.85 8.33 -14.73
N TYR A 80 -8.84 9.29 -15.65
CA TYR A 80 -9.16 10.69 -15.39
C TYR A 80 -10.63 10.85 -14.97
N TRP A 81 -11.55 10.15 -15.65
CA TRP A 81 -12.99 10.18 -15.35
C TRP A 81 -13.42 9.32 -14.15
N ARG A 82 -12.50 8.55 -13.55
CA ARG A 82 -12.75 7.64 -12.42
C ARG A 82 -13.89 6.63 -12.67
N HIS A 83 -14.13 6.31 -13.94
CA HIS A 83 -15.11 5.33 -14.41
C HIS A 83 -14.44 4.44 -15.46
N PRO A 84 -14.56 3.11 -15.42
CA PRO A 84 -15.29 2.23 -14.47
C PRO A 84 -14.54 2.00 -13.13
N ALA A 85 -15.01 1.05 -12.31
CA ALA A 85 -14.35 0.67 -11.05
C ALA A 85 -12.86 0.33 -11.26
N SER A 86 -12.00 0.74 -10.33
CA SER A 86 -10.53 0.62 -10.44
C SER A 86 -10.06 -0.81 -10.72
N ALA A 87 -10.72 -1.82 -10.15
CA ALA A 87 -10.42 -3.23 -10.39
C ALA A 87 -10.70 -3.65 -11.85
N ALA A 88 -11.87 -3.31 -12.40
CA ALA A 88 -12.22 -3.64 -13.77
C ALA A 88 -11.27 -2.98 -14.78
N GLN A 89 -10.96 -1.69 -14.55
CA GLN A 89 -10.01 -0.97 -15.38
C GLN A 89 -8.62 -1.63 -15.36
N SER A 90 -8.11 -1.98 -14.17
CA SER A 90 -6.82 -2.64 -14.01
C SER A 90 -6.80 -4.01 -14.71
N PHE A 91 -7.89 -4.77 -14.65
CA PHE A 91 -8.03 -6.03 -15.36
C PHE A 91 -7.90 -5.84 -16.87
N PHE A 92 -8.64 -4.90 -17.46
CA PHE A 92 -8.57 -4.62 -18.90
C PHE A 92 -7.21 -4.10 -19.34
N MET A 93 -6.51 -3.32 -18.51
CA MET A 93 -5.16 -2.86 -18.79
C MET A 93 -4.19 -4.04 -18.97
N VAL A 94 -4.19 -4.98 -18.01
CA VAL A 94 -3.29 -6.15 -18.05
C VAL A 94 -3.64 -7.08 -19.21
N VAL A 95 -4.93 -7.35 -19.44
CA VAL A 95 -5.37 -8.19 -20.56
C VAL A 95 -4.95 -7.58 -21.90
N THR A 96 -5.10 -6.27 -22.06
CA THR A 96 -4.64 -5.55 -23.26
C THR A 96 -3.13 -5.73 -23.46
N ASP A 97 -2.33 -5.60 -22.41
CA ASP A 97 -0.87 -5.77 -22.49
C ASP A 97 -0.51 -7.18 -22.94
N ILE A 98 -1.15 -8.21 -22.36
CA ILE A 98 -0.92 -9.60 -22.74
C ILE A 98 -1.15 -9.80 -24.23
N PHE A 99 -2.28 -9.33 -24.76
CA PHE A 99 -2.61 -9.51 -26.18
C PHE A 99 -1.73 -8.66 -27.10
N CYS A 100 -1.56 -7.36 -26.81
CA CYS A 100 -0.76 -6.45 -27.63
C CYS A 100 0.71 -6.89 -27.67
N ILE A 101 1.31 -7.20 -26.51
CA ILE A 101 2.71 -7.66 -26.47
C ILE A 101 2.86 -9.02 -27.16
N THR A 102 1.89 -9.93 -27.04
CA THR A 102 1.92 -11.21 -27.78
C THR A 102 1.83 -11.00 -29.30
N LEU A 103 1.06 -10.01 -29.76
CA LEU A 103 0.99 -9.66 -31.18
C LEU A 103 2.30 -9.02 -31.67
N LEU A 104 2.90 -8.12 -30.90
CA LEU A 104 4.22 -7.54 -31.21
C LEU A 104 5.30 -8.62 -31.24
N LEU A 105 5.26 -9.56 -30.28
CA LEU A 105 6.12 -10.74 -30.23
C LEU A 105 6.00 -11.56 -31.50
N HIS A 106 4.78 -11.86 -31.93
CA HIS A 106 4.52 -12.61 -33.15
C HIS A 106 5.03 -11.88 -34.40
N ALA A 107 4.78 -10.57 -34.51
CA ALA A 107 5.21 -9.76 -35.65
C ALA A 107 6.75 -9.62 -35.75
N SER A 108 7.46 -9.84 -34.65
CA SER A 108 8.91 -9.67 -34.53
C SER A 108 9.72 -10.97 -34.64
N GLY A 109 9.07 -12.11 -34.85
CA GLY A 109 9.75 -13.42 -34.98
C GLY A 109 9.64 -14.35 -33.77
N GLY A 110 8.80 -14.01 -32.79
CA GLY A 110 8.40 -14.92 -31.71
C GLY A 110 9.27 -14.82 -30.45
N VAL A 111 9.15 -15.85 -29.59
CA VAL A 111 9.71 -15.89 -28.22
C VAL A 111 11.21 -15.64 -28.11
N GLN A 112 11.99 -15.91 -29.17
CA GLN A 112 13.44 -15.70 -29.18
C GLN A 112 13.85 -14.22 -29.07
N THR A 113 12.97 -13.30 -29.47
CA THR A 113 13.21 -11.85 -29.38
C THR A 113 13.27 -11.31 -27.96
N GLY A 114 12.80 -12.08 -26.97
CA GLY A 114 12.71 -11.65 -25.57
C GLY A 114 11.55 -10.68 -25.27
N LEU A 115 10.78 -10.21 -26.27
CA LEU A 115 9.65 -9.30 -26.05
C LEU A 115 8.59 -9.89 -25.10
N GLY A 116 8.45 -11.22 -25.04
CA GLY A 116 7.54 -11.91 -24.13
C GLY A 116 7.83 -11.67 -22.65
N THR A 117 9.06 -11.25 -22.29
CA THR A 117 9.41 -10.89 -20.91
C THR A 117 8.68 -9.64 -20.42
N LEU A 118 8.25 -8.74 -21.32
CA LEU A 118 7.49 -7.54 -20.95
C LEU A 118 6.09 -7.90 -20.37
N ILE A 119 5.54 -9.05 -20.76
CA ILE A 119 4.29 -9.57 -20.19
C ILE A 119 4.47 -9.88 -18.69
N ALA A 120 5.67 -10.29 -18.27
CA ALA A 120 5.97 -10.62 -16.88
C ALA A 120 5.76 -9.41 -15.94
N VAL A 121 6.17 -8.22 -16.37
CA VAL A 121 5.97 -6.98 -15.61
C VAL A 121 4.50 -6.61 -15.51
N SER A 122 3.75 -6.83 -16.60
CA SER A 122 2.31 -6.61 -16.66
C SER A 122 1.56 -7.54 -15.69
N ILE A 123 1.95 -8.82 -15.64
CA ILE A 123 1.41 -9.80 -14.67
C ILE A 123 1.76 -9.39 -13.25
N ALA A 124 3.03 -9.06 -12.98
CA ALA A 124 3.48 -8.69 -11.63
C ALA A 124 2.68 -7.50 -11.10
N THR A 125 2.59 -6.44 -11.89
CA THR A 125 1.86 -5.22 -11.52
C THR A 125 0.36 -5.48 -11.40
N GLY A 126 -0.23 -6.20 -12.36
CA GLY A 126 -1.63 -6.60 -12.32
C GLY A 126 -1.99 -7.45 -11.10
N SER A 127 -1.09 -8.34 -10.67
CA SER A 127 -1.28 -9.22 -9.52
C SER A 127 -1.16 -8.49 -8.17
N LEU A 128 -0.43 -7.36 -8.14
CA LEU A 128 -0.39 -6.47 -6.97
C LEU A 128 -1.64 -5.59 -6.88
N MET A 129 -2.21 -5.24 -8.03
CA MET A 129 -3.37 -4.34 -8.12
C MET A 129 -4.71 -5.06 -7.90
N LEU A 130 -4.82 -6.30 -8.36
CA LEU A 130 -6.05 -7.09 -8.22
C LEU A 130 -5.88 -8.21 -7.19
N PRO A 131 -6.84 -8.35 -6.25
CA PRO A 131 -6.72 -9.33 -5.18
C PRO A 131 -6.90 -10.77 -5.67
N GLY A 132 -6.07 -11.67 -5.13
CA GLY A 132 -6.34 -13.10 -5.10
C GLY A 132 -6.11 -13.84 -6.42
N ARG A 133 -7.11 -14.61 -6.87
CA ARG A 133 -6.97 -15.61 -7.94
C ARG A 133 -6.74 -15.02 -9.34
N THR A 134 -6.96 -13.72 -9.54
CA THR A 134 -6.74 -13.02 -10.82
C THR A 134 -5.29 -13.07 -11.28
N ALA A 135 -4.33 -13.14 -10.34
CA ALA A 135 -2.92 -13.33 -10.65
C ALA A 135 -2.66 -14.61 -11.46
N LEU A 136 -3.26 -15.72 -11.03
CA LEU A 136 -3.15 -17.01 -11.72
C LEU A 136 -3.86 -17.00 -13.07
N LEU A 137 -4.97 -16.26 -13.18
CA LEU A 137 -5.66 -16.05 -14.46
C LEU A 137 -4.77 -15.32 -15.46
N PHE A 138 -4.06 -14.26 -15.04
CA PHE A 138 -3.14 -13.56 -15.93
C PHE A 138 -1.97 -14.44 -16.37
N ALA A 139 -1.41 -15.24 -15.47
CA ALA A 139 -0.37 -16.21 -15.82
C ALA A 139 -0.87 -17.25 -16.83
N ALA A 140 -2.06 -17.80 -16.62
CA ALA A 140 -2.68 -18.75 -17.54
C ALA A 140 -2.95 -18.11 -18.91
N LEU A 141 -3.56 -16.92 -18.94
CA LEU A 141 -3.87 -16.21 -20.19
C LEU A 141 -2.60 -15.86 -20.97
N SER A 142 -1.54 -15.42 -20.28
CA SER A 142 -0.25 -15.11 -20.89
C SER A 142 0.42 -16.36 -21.44
N THR A 143 0.40 -17.46 -20.68
CA THR A 143 0.98 -18.74 -21.12
C THR A 143 0.25 -19.27 -22.35
N LEU A 144 -1.09 -19.26 -22.34
CA LEU A 144 -1.90 -19.66 -23.49
C LEU A 144 -1.65 -18.75 -24.70
N SER A 145 -1.56 -17.44 -24.51
CA SER A 145 -1.26 -16.48 -25.58
C SER A 145 0.09 -16.77 -26.23
N VAL A 146 1.14 -16.98 -25.43
CA VAL A 146 2.49 -17.27 -25.92
C VAL A 146 2.57 -18.65 -26.59
N LEU A 147 1.94 -19.68 -26.04
CA LEU A 147 1.90 -21.01 -26.65
C LEU A 147 1.10 -21.01 -27.96
N THR A 148 -0.01 -20.27 -28.01
CA THR A 148 -0.81 -20.08 -29.24
C THR A 148 0.01 -19.34 -30.28
N GLN A 149 0.72 -18.28 -29.90
CA GLN A 149 1.64 -17.56 -30.78
C GLN A 149 2.71 -18.49 -31.35
N GLN A 150 3.38 -19.28 -30.49
CA GLN A 150 4.43 -20.19 -30.91
C GLN A 150 3.89 -21.25 -31.86
N THR A 151 2.74 -21.83 -31.54
CA THR A 151 2.08 -22.85 -32.37
C THR A 151 1.71 -22.27 -33.74
N ALA A 152 1.09 -21.09 -33.78
CA ALA A 152 0.77 -20.39 -35.03
C ALA A 152 2.02 -20.06 -35.87
N ALA A 153 3.12 -19.65 -35.23
CA ALA A 153 4.37 -19.36 -35.91
C ALA A 153 5.04 -20.62 -36.48
N THR A 154 4.96 -21.76 -35.78
CA THR A 154 5.44 -23.05 -36.28
C THR A 154 4.60 -23.54 -37.47
N PHE A 155 3.27 -23.43 -37.40
CA PHE A 155 2.39 -23.79 -38.53
C PHE A 155 2.62 -22.92 -39.76
N SER A 156 2.98 -21.65 -39.58
CA SER A 156 3.24 -20.72 -40.68
C SER A 156 4.65 -20.89 -41.28
N GLY A 157 5.48 -21.81 -40.77
CA GLY A 157 6.88 -21.97 -41.18
C GLY A 157 7.80 -20.81 -40.75
N ILE A 158 7.32 -19.94 -39.86
CA ILE A 158 7.98 -18.71 -39.42
C ILE A 158 9.01 -19.00 -38.32
N SER A 159 8.68 -19.91 -37.40
CA SER A 159 9.48 -20.18 -36.22
C SER A 159 9.79 -21.68 -36.09
N PRO A 160 11.05 -22.05 -35.81
CA PRO A 160 11.43 -23.44 -35.60
C PRO A 160 10.74 -24.03 -34.36
N THR A 161 10.60 -25.35 -34.33
CA THR A 161 10.07 -26.10 -33.18
C THR A 161 10.91 -25.94 -31.91
N THR A 162 12.12 -25.40 -32.02
CA THR A 162 13.00 -25.06 -30.89
C THR A 162 12.50 -23.90 -30.03
N GLY A 163 11.45 -23.18 -30.45
CA GLY A 163 10.83 -22.12 -29.64
C GLY A 163 9.93 -22.62 -28.50
N TYR A 164 9.46 -23.87 -28.54
CA TYR A 164 8.56 -24.42 -27.51
C TYR A 164 9.18 -24.46 -26.09
N PRO A 165 10.44 -24.90 -25.88
CA PRO A 165 11.08 -24.82 -24.58
C PRO A 165 11.12 -23.40 -24.01
N GLN A 166 11.41 -22.39 -24.84
CA GLN A 166 11.46 -20.99 -24.40
C GLN A 166 10.07 -20.45 -24.06
N ALA A 167 9.05 -20.78 -24.86
CA ALA A 167 7.66 -20.48 -24.55
C ALA A 167 7.21 -21.14 -23.23
N GLY A 168 7.60 -22.39 -22.99
CA GLY A 168 7.34 -23.11 -21.75
C GLY A 168 8.03 -22.48 -20.53
N MET A 169 9.30 -22.08 -20.66
CA MET A 169 10.02 -21.36 -19.61
C MET A 169 9.37 -20.01 -19.28
N LEU A 170 8.91 -19.26 -20.29
CA LEU A 170 8.14 -18.03 -20.07
C LEU A 170 6.83 -18.32 -19.32
N GLY A 171 6.12 -19.39 -19.69
CA GLY A 171 4.93 -19.83 -18.96
C GLY A 171 5.21 -20.14 -17.50
N VAL A 172 6.25 -20.93 -17.21
CA VAL A 172 6.70 -21.22 -15.83
C VAL A 172 7.04 -19.93 -15.09
N ALA A 173 7.75 -19.00 -15.72
CA ALA A 173 8.08 -17.70 -15.13
C ALA A 173 6.82 -16.88 -14.81
N PHE A 174 5.84 -16.83 -15.70
CA PHE A 174 4.57 -16.15 -15.47
C PHE A 174 3.82 -16.71 -14.25
N PHE A 175 3.74 -18.03 -14.12
CA PHE A 175 3.13 -18.67 -12.95
C PHE A 175 3.94 -18.42 -11.67
N ALA A 176 5.26 -18.47 -11.73
CA ALA A 176 6.12 -18.17 -10.59
C ALA A 176 5.89 -16.72 -10.10
N ILE A 177 5.87 -15.76 -11.02
CA ILE A 177 5.61 -14.34 -10.72
C ILE A 177 4.22 -14.14 -10.13
N ALA A 178 3.19 -14.73 -10.74
CA ALA A 178 1.82 -14.65 -10.22
C ALA A 178 1.68 -15.27 -8.82
N THR A 179 2.35 -16.40 -8.58
CA THR A 179 2.33 -17.09 -7.27
C THR A 179 3.05 -16.26 -6.21
N LEU A 180 4.23 -15.71 -6.54
CA LEU A 180 4.96 -14.82 -5.64
C LEU A 180 4.13 -13.58 -5.31
N ALA A 181 3.54 -12.94 -6.32
CA ALA A 181 2.68 -11.77 -6.12
C ALA A 181 1.46 -12.11 -5.26
N LEU A 182 0.85 -13.28 -5.44
CA LEU A 182 -0.24 -13.76 -4.60
C LEU A 182 0.19 -13.93 -3.13
N VAL A 183 1.35 -14.56 -2.89
CA VAL A 183 1.89 -14.74 -1.53
C VAL A 183 2.24 -13.39 -0.90
N LEU A 184 2.84 -12.47 -1.65
CA LEU A 184 3.17 -11.11 -1.21
C LEU A 184 1.90 -10.33 -0.85
N SER A 185 0.89 -10.36 -1.71
CA SER A 185 -0.41 -9.72 -1.46
C SER A 185 -1.06 -10.26 -0.18
N GLN A 186 -1.10 -11.59 -0.01
CA GLN A 186 -1.64 -12.22 1.20
C GLN A 186 -0.85 -11.85 2.47
N ARG A 187 0.49 -11.79 2.39
CA ARG A 187 1.34 -11.38 3.51
C ARG A 187 1.12 -9.91 3.88
N ALA A 188 0.98 -9.03 2.88
CA ALA A 188 0.71 -7.62 3.11
C ALA A 188 -0.62 -7.42 3.83
N THR A 189 -1.70 -8.06 3.36
CA THR A 189 -3.01 -7.97 4.02
C THR A 189 -2.99 -8.52 5.46
N LYS A 190 -2.28 -9.63 5.70
CA LYS A 190 -2.10 -10.16 7.07
C LYS A 190 -1.34 -9.18 7.96
N SER A 191 -0.31 -8.52 7.42
CA SER A 191 0.45 -7.51 8.18
C SER A 191 -0.40 -6.30 8.52
N GLU A 192 -1.23 -5.83 7.60
CA GLU A 192 -2.18 -4.73 7.86
C GLU A 192 -3.17 -5.11 8.96
N GLN A 193 -3.73 -6.33 8.92
CA GLN A 193 -4.64 -6.85 9.94
C GLN A 193 -3.98 -6.91 11.33
N LEU A 194 -2.72 -7.34 11.41
CA LEU A 194 -1.96 -7.37 12.67
C LEU A 194 -1.69 -5.97 13.23
N ILE A 195 -1.32 -5.01 12.38
CA ILE A 195 -1.11 -3.62 12.80
C ILE A 195 -2.43 -3.03 13.32
N THR A 196 -3.54 -3.26 12.63
CA THR A 196 -4.86 -2.80 13.09
C THR A 196 -5.24 -3.42 14.44
N GLN A 197 -4.93 -4.70 14.67
CA GLN A 197 -5.15 -5.33 15.98
C GLN A 197 -4.28 -4.71 17.07
N GLN A 198 -3.00 -4.48 16.79
CA GLN A 198 -2.09 -3.82 17.74
C GLN A 198 -2.57 -2.40 18.10
N GLU A 199 -3.02 -1.62 17.11
CA GLU A 199 -3.60 -0.29 17.36
C GLU A 199 -4.82 -0.35 18.29
N LEU A 200 -5.70 -1.35 18.11
CA LEU A 200 -6.85 -1.55 19.00
C LEU A 200 -6.44 -1.98 20.41
N ASP A 201 -5.45 -2.85 20.54
CA ASP A 201 -4.94 -3.31 21.84
C ASP A 201 -4.27 -2.16 22.62
N LEU A 202 -3.51 -1.30 21.93
CA LEU A 202 -2.94 -0.08 22.50
C LEU A 202 -4.03 0.88 23.01
N ALA A 203 -5.08 1.11 22.22
CA ALA A 203 -6.19 1.96 22.62
C ALA A 203 -6.94 1.40 23.85
N ASN A 204 -7.12 0.08 23.92
CA ASN A 204 -7.74 -0.58 25.07
C ASN A 204 -6.88 -0.49 26.33
N LEU A 205 -5.55 -0.63 26.20
CA LEU A 205 -4.62 -0.49 27.32
C LEU A 205 -4.58 0.95 27.86
N GLU A 206 -4.65 1.96 26.99
CA GLU A 206 -4.74 3.37 27.39
C GLU A 206 -6.02 3.62 28.20
N GLN A 207 -7.18 3.17 27.69
CA GLN A 207 -8.47 3.30 28.38
C GLN A 207 -8.50 2.56 29.73
N LEU A 208 -7.93 1.35 29.78
CA LEU A 208 -7.83 0.58 31.02
C LEU A 208 -6.92 1.28 32.03
N ASN A 209 -5.77 1.79 31.60
CA ASN A 209 -4.83 2.50 32.46
C ASN A 209 -5.47 3.76 33.06
N ASP A 210 -6.17 4.56 32.24
CA ASP A 210 -6.91 5.73 32.69
C ASP A 210 -8.02 5.34 33.69
N TYR A 211 -8.77 4.27 33.41
CA TYR A 211 -9.81 3.76 34.30
C TYR A 211 -9.25 3.29 35.65
N ILE A 212 -8.14 2.55 35.64
CA ILE A 212 -7.48 2.08 36.87
C ILE A 212 -7.01 3.28 37.69
N ILE A 213 -6.31 4.24 37.08
CA ILE A 213 -5.80 5.41 37.79
C ILE A 213 -6.96 6.17 38.45
N GLN A 214 -8.08 6.36 37.76
CA GLN A 214 -9.26 7.03 38.30
C GLN A 214 -9.89 6.26 39.48
N HIS A 215 -10.03 4.93 39.38
CA HIS A 215 -10.77 4.12 40.36
C HIS A 215 -9.89 3.45 41.43
N MET A 216 -8.58 3.70 41.43
CA MET A 216 -7.68 3.27 42.50
C MET A 216 -8.08 3.91 43.84
N GLN A 217 -8.25 3.10 44.89
CA GLN A 217 -8.56 3.59 46.25
C GLN A 217 -7.41 4.40 46.89
N THR A 218 -6.21 4.29 46.32
CA THR A 218 -5.05 5.11 46.70
C THR A 218 -5.12 6.45 45.98
N GLY A 219 -5.06 7.55 46.73
CA GLY A 219 -4.97 8.88 46.14
C GLY A 219 -3.61 9.11 45.47
N ILE A 220 -3.62 9.36 44.17
CA ILE A 220 -2.44 9.69 43.37
C ILE A 220 -2.54 11.16 42.91
N LEU A 221 -1.52 11.94 43.26
CA LEU A 221 -1.34 13.32 42.84
C LEU A 221 0.07 13.47 42.24
N VAL A 222 0.14 13.86 40.98
CA VAL A 222 1.41 14.13 40.28
C VAL A 222 1.59 15.64 40.14
N VAL A 223 2.74 16.15 40.57
CA VAL A 223 3.12 17.56 40.42
C VAL A 223 4.42 17.70 39.64
N ASP A 224 4.59 18.82 38.93
CA ASP A 224 5.85 19.16 38.26
C ASP A 224 6.86 19.84 39.18
N ASP A 225 8.00 20.25 38.62
CA ASP A 225 9.10 20.89 39.34
C ASP A 225 8.66 22.22 39.98
N GLU A 226 7.71 22.92 39.35
CA GLU A 226 7.07 24.14 39.86
C GLU A 226 5.93 23.86 40.84
N SER A 227 5.72 22.60 41.25
CA SER A 227 4.65 22.17 42.16
C SER A 227 3.24 22.44 41.63
N ARG A 228 3.05 22.43 40.31
CA ARG A 228 1.73 22.49 39.66
C ARG A 228 1.19 21.08 39.42
N ILE A 229 -0.12 20.91 39.59
CA ILE A 229 -0.78 19.60 39.47
C ILE A 229 -0.86 19.19 37.99
N ARG A 230 -0.27 18.05 37.64
CA ARG A 230 -0.36 17.44 36.30
C ARG A 230 -1.38 16.32 36.22
N LEU A 231 -1.59 15.60 37.32
CA LEU A 231 -2.59 14.54 37.42
C LEU A 231 -3.11 14.50 38.86
N ILE A 232 -4.43 14.36 39.00
CA ILE A 232 -5.10 14.08 40.26
C ILE A 232 -6.17 13.02 39.95
N ASN A 233 -6.10 11.85 40.60
CA ASN A 233 -7.13 10.83 40.44
C ASN A 233 -8.33 11.08 41.38
N ASP A 234 -9.43 10.35 41.17
CA ASP A 234 -10.67 10.60 41.92
C ASP A 234 -10.49 10.34 43.41
N ALA A 235 -9.74 9.30 43.81
CA ALA A 235 -9.45 9.06 45.23
C ALA A 235 -8.66 10.20 45.87
N ALA A 236 -7.64 10.77 45.21
CA ALA A 236 -6.93 11.94 45.72
C ALA A 236 -7.84 13.17 45.78
N TRP A 237 -8.70 13.36 44.78
CA TRP A 237 -9.66 14.45 44.76
C TRP A 237 -10.66 14.36 45.92
N TYR A 238 -11.22 13.17 46.17
CA TYR A 238 -12.08 12.90 47.32
C TYR A 238 -11.35 13.09 48.66
N LEU A 239 -10.14 12.54 48.81
CA LEU A 239 -9.33 12.64 50.02
C LEU A 239 -8.89 14.07 50.33
N LEU A 240 -8.70 14.90 49.29
CA LEU A 240 -8.39 16.33 49.43
C LEU A 240 -9.61 17.21 49.70
N GLY A 241 -10.80 16.61 49.89
CA GLY A 241 -12.03 17.33 50.22
C GLY A 241 -12.72 17.94 49.00
N MET A 242 -12.59 17.32 47.83
CA MET A 242 -13.23 17.73 46.57
C MET A 242 -12.92 19.19 46.18
N PRO A 243 -11.64 19.58 46.14
CA PRO A 243 -11.26 20.95 45.79
C PRO A 243 -11.62 21.26 44.33
N ASP A 244 -11.86 22.53 44.01
CA ASP A 244 -12.00 22.99 42.61
C ASP A 244 -10.61 23.06 41.93
N ALA A 245 -9.91 21.93 41.94
CA ALA A 245 -8.54 21.76 41.46
C ALA A 245 -8.57 21.23 40.02
N LYS A 246 -8.25 22.10 39.07
CA LYS A 246 -7.97 21.70 37.68
C LYS A 246 -6.47 21.45 37.51
N THR A 247 -6.13 20.55 36.59
CA THR A 247 -4.78 20.39 36.04
C THR A 247 -4.17 21.77 35.72
N GLY A 248 -2.94 22.03 36.18
CA GLY A 248 -2.23 23.30 35.99
C GLY A 248 -2.25 24.27 37.19
N LYS A 249 -3.11 24.07 38.19
CA LYS A 249 -3.09 24.88 39.43
C LYS A 249 -1.92 24.50 40.34
N HIS A 250 -1.38 25.48 41.06
CA HIS A 250 -0.27 25.26 41.99
C HIS A 250 -0.75 24.53 43.24
N LEU A 251 -0.08 23.46 43.67
CA LEU A 251 -0.50 22.57 44.77
C LEU A 251 -0.78 23.35 46.07
N LYS A 252 0.07 24.32 46.38
CA LYS A 252 -0.10 25.27 47.49
C LYS A 252 -1.49 25.92 47.56
N GLN A 253 -2.10 26.24 46.42
CA GLN A 253 -3.42 26.88 46.32
C GLN A 253 -4.56 25.88 46.53
N VAL A 254 -4.31 24.59 46.32
CA VAL A 254 -5.28 23.51 46.44
C VAL A 254 -5.25 22.91 47.85
N CYS A 255 -4.05 22.62 48.37
CA CYS A 255 -3.85 22.09 49.71
C CYS A 255 -2.49 22.54 50.27
N GLN A 256 -2.53 23.58 51.10
CA GLN A 256 -1.35 24.15 51.75
C GLN A 256 -0.61 23.16 52.68
N PRO A 257 -1.30 22.34 53.51
CA PRO A 257 -0.62 21.36 54.36
C PRO A 257 0.13 20.28 53.56
N LEU A 258 -0.47 19.76 52.49
CA LEU A 258 0.16 18.75 51.65
C LEU A 258 1.41 19.29 50.93
N PHE A 259 1.36 20.54 50.46
CA PHE A 259 2.52 21.21 49.88
C PHE A 259 3.68 21.34 50.88
N GLN A 260 3.39 21.68 52.13
CA GLN A 260 4.41 21.77 53.18
C GLN A 260 5.04 20.41 53.50
N SER A 261 4.24 19.35 53.62
CA SER A 261 4.75 17.98 53.81
C SER A 261 5.61 17.51 52.64
N MET A 262 5.24 17.87 51.40
CA MET A 262 6.02 17.55 50.20
C MET A 262 7.39 18.27 50.20
N GLN A 263 7.43 19.56 50.55
CA GLN A 263 8.69 20.31 50.63
C GLN A 263 9.61 19.76 51.71
N GLN A 264 9.06 19.46 52.90
CA GLN A 264 9.82 18.81 53.97
C GLN A 264 10.40 17.45 53.55
N TRP A 265 9.63 16.66 52.79
CA TRP A 265 10.12 15.40 52.24
C TRP A 265 11.24 15.62 51.21
N ARG A 266 11.11 16.58 50.29
CA ARG A 266 12.14 16.92 49.30
C ARG A 266 13.44 17.39 49.98
N GLU A 267 13.34 18.29 50.95
CA GLU A 267 14.49 18.77 51.72
C GLU A 267 15.18 17.65 52.51
N LYS A 268 14.41 16.71 53.07
CA LYS A 268 14.97 15.54 53.77
C LYS A 268 15.69 14.61 52.80
N ARG A 269 15.16 14.42 51.59
CA ARG A 269 15.75 13.58 50.54
C ARG A 269 17.03 14.18 49.95
N GLU A 270 17.13 15.51 49.88
CA GLU A 270 18.34 16.21 49.45
C GLU A 270 19.46 16.20 50.50
N ARG A 271 19.11 16.09 51.80
CA ARG A 271 20.07 15.97 52.91
C ARG A 271 20.65 14.56 53.06
N GLU A 272 20.04 13.54 52.47
CA GLU A 272 20.51 12.15 52.47
C GLU A 272 20.59 11.61 51.02
N PRO A 273 21.63 11.97 50.24
CA PRO A 273 21.83 11.40 48.91
C PRO A 273 22.38 9.98 49.02
N GLY A 274 21.48 8.99 49.10
CA GLY A 274 21.75 7.59 48.77
C GLY A 274 22.40 6.72 49.85
N SER A 275 21.56 5.96 50.55
CA SER A 275 21.78 4.53 50.83
C SER A 275 20.84 3.73 49.96
#